data_AF-A0A170S9Q5-F1
#
_entry.id   AF-A0A170S9Q5-F1
#
_cell.length_a   1.000
_cell.length_b   1.000
_cell.length_c   1.000
_cell.angle_alpha   90.00
_cell.angle_beta   90.00
_cell.angle_gamma   90.00
#
_symmetry.space_group_name_H-M   'P 1'
#
loop_
_entity.id
_entity.type
_entity.pdbx_description
1 polymer ?
#
loop_
_entity_poly.entity_id
_entity_poly.type
_entity_poly.pdbx_seq_one_letter_code
_entity_poly.pdbx_strand_id
1 'polypeptide(L)'
;MNAKAKSIVFLMIIGGLGGIVVLFNALGTTTEYFFQDMDTRMFNETPPNSIYIMVVAEEPIKGELEKLLKEKFPNAVLLENKVEKVNGSLIVAYFPVLKFNSTMLKNIAEVEGVIYYSAYGNAKPMLQFIERHKENLCENTQEIKELYLQTFSDSGSLHIVCWKLKVKVGKLKRESPIDVIIENIHNDLQNFP
;
A
#
# COMPACT_ATOMS: atom_id res chain seq x y z
N MET A 1 21.04 -10.57 42.99
CA MET A 1 19.87 -9.68 42.86
C MET A 1 19.75 -9.26 41.41
N ASN A 2 18.75 -9.79 40.69
CA ASN A 2 18.55 -9.51 39.26
C ASN A 2 17.89 -8.15 39.07
N ALA A 3 18.65 -7.16 38.60
CA ALA A 3 18.09 -5.91 38.10
C ALA A 3 17.39 -6.20 36.75
N LYS A 4 16.08 -6.44 36.80
CA LYS A 4 15.23 -6.34 35.60
C LYS A 4 15.29 -4.89 35.13
N ALA A 5 16.07 -4.62 34.09
CA ALA A 5 16.02 -3.37 33.36
C ALA A 5 14.59 -3.21 32.80
N LYS A 6 13.76 -2.41 33.48
CA LYS A 6 12.46 -2.00 32.95
C LYS A 6 12.75 -1.11 31.76
N SER A 7 12.61 -1.64 30.54
CA SER A 7 12.61 -0.82 29.34
C SER A 7 11.41 0.12 29.43
N ILE A 8 11.70 1.43 29.47
CA ILE A 8 10.68 2.47 29.40
C ILE A 8 10.29 2.59 27.93
N VAL A 9 9.02 2.32 27.62
CA VAL A 9 8.45 2.49 26.29
C VAL A 9 7.59 3.75 26.33
N PHE A 10 7.91 4.73 25.49
CA PHE A 10 7.06 5.91 25.29
C PHE A 10 6.25 5.71 24.01
N LEU A 11 4.92 5.85 24.13
CA LEU A 11 3.96 5.83 23.03
C LEU A 11 3.51 7.27 22.77
N MET A 12 3.69 7.77 21.56
CA MET A 12 3.11 9.03 21.11
C MET A 12 2.19 8.76 19.92
N ILE A 13 0.92 9.11 20.06
CA ILE A 13 -0.08 9.09 18.99
C ILE A 13 -0.23 10.53 18.52
N ILE A 14 0.13 10.82 17.27
CA ILE A 14 -0.09 12.15 16.68
C ILE A 14 -1.35 12.03 15.81
N GLY A 15 -2.44 12.65 16.28
CA GLY A 15 -3.73 12.64 15.61
C GLY A 15 -3.81 13.67 14.50
N GLY A 16 -3.77 13.22 13.25
CA GLY A 16 -4.16 14.00 12.07
C GLY A 16 -4.22 13.11 10.83
N LEU A 17 -5.43 12.87 10.30
CA LEU A 17 -5.83 12.26 9.01
C LEU A 17 -5.18 10.95 8.49
N GLY A 18 -4.08 10.48 9.09
CA GLY A 18 -3.48 9.16 8.97
C GLY A 18 -2.78 8.90 10.31
N GLY A 19 -3.22 7.90 11.07
CA GLY A 19 -2.76 7.70 12.44
C GLY A 19 -1.29 7.28 12.46
N ILE A 20 -0.41 8.10 13.01
CA ILE A 20 1.00 7.75 13.21
C ILE A 20 1.20 7.30 14.66
N VAL A 21 1.74 6.10 14.84
CA VAL A 21 2.18 5.57 16.14
C VAL A 21 3.70 5.51 16.15
N VAL A 22 4.31 6.28 17.06
CA VAL A 22 5.76 6.21 17.30
C VAL A 22 6.04 5.57 18.65
N LEU A 23 6.86 4.52 18.64
CA LEU A 23 7.32 3.78 19.81
C LEU A 23 8.83 3.97 19.98
N PHE A 24 9.24 4.46 21.14
CA PHE A 24 10.65 4.59 21.53
C PHE A 24 11.01 3.53 22.56
N ASN A 25 12.13 2.82 22.34
CA ASN A 25 12.77 2.00 23.36
C ASN A 25 14.28 2.24 23.35
N ALA A 26 15.00 1.70 24.35
CA ALA A 26 16.45 1.87 24.49
C ALA A 26 17.29 1.32 23.32
N LEU A 27 16.68 0.61 22.37
CA LEU A 27 17.33 -0.08 21.26
C LEU A 27 16.93 0.44 19.87
N GLY A 28 15.97 1.36 19.78
CA GLY A 28 15.50 1.90 18.51
C GLY A 28 14.18 2.63 18.57
N THR A 29 13.77 3.10 17.39
CA THR A 29 12.48 3.74 17.14
C THR A 29 11.68 2.91 16.15
N THR A 30 10.42 2.63 16.47
CA THR A 30 9.45 2.05 15.54
C THR A 30 8.42 3.11 15.21
N THR A 31 8.15 3.32 13.93
CA THR A 31 7.03 4.14 13.46
C THR A 31 6.11 3.25 12.64
N GLU A 32 4.84 3.23 13.03
CA GLU A 32 3.77 2.55 12.31
C GLU A 32 2.77 3.60 11.83
N TYR A 33 2.41 3.51 10.55
CA TYR A 33 1.38 4.35 9.95
C TYR A 33 0.12 3.51 9.74
N PHE A 34 -1.02 4.03 10.18
CA PHE A 34 -2.31 3.38 10.08
C PHE A 34 -3.30 4.29 9.36
N PHE A 35 -3.97 3.70 8.37
CA PHE A 35 -4.94 4.40 7.54
C PHE A 35 -6.29 4.62 8.27
N GLN A 36 -6.83 5.85 8.24
CA GLN A 36 -8.21 6.16 8.68
C GLN A 36 -9.16 6.30 7.49
N ASP A 37 -10.39 5.81 7.64
CA ASP A 37 -11.37 5.60 6.56
C ASP A 37 -11.52 6.81 5.61
N MET A 38 -11.46 6.55 4.29
CA MET A 38 -11.68 7.53 3.24
C MET A 38 -13.11 7.47 2.68
N ASP A 39 -13.69 8.64 2.46
CA ASP A 39 -15.02 8.82 1.87
C ASP A 39 -15.03 8.35 0.40
N THR A 40 -16.08 7.62 0.01
CA THR A 40 -16.13 6.88 -1.27
C THR A 40 -17.06 7.58 -2.25
N ARG A 41 -16.58 7.88 -3.47
CA ARG A 41 -17.39 8.57 -4.50
C ARG A 41 -17.53 7.74 -5.79
N MET A 42 -18.66 7.89 -6.46
CA MET A 42 -18.86 7.35 -7.81
C MET A 42 -18.55 8.43 -8.85
N PHE A 43 -17.65 8.14 -9.80
CA PHE A 43 -17.30 9.04 -10.89
C PHE A 43 -17.76 8.48 -12.24
N ASN A 44 -18.98 8.86 -12.66
CA ASN A 44 -19.50 8.51 -13.98
C ASN A 44 -19.06 9.50 -15.09
N GLU A 45 -18.38 10.60 -14.75
CA GLU A 45 -17.98 11.67 -15.68
C GLU A 45 -16.49 11.62 -16.07
N THR A 46 -15.87 10.45 -15.94
CA THR A 46 -14.46 10.25 -16.29
C THR A 46 -14.31 10.00 -17.81
N PRO A 47 -13.27 10.53 -18.48
CA PRO A 47 -13.03 10.28 -19.90
C PRO A 47 -13.10 8.77 -20.24
N PRO A 48 -13.92 8.36 -21.22
CA PRO A 48 -14.01 6.95 -21.58
C PRO A 48 -12.65 6.42 -22.06
N ASN A 49 -12.40 5.12 -21.85
CA ASN A 49 -11.23 4.40 -22.35
C ASN A 49 -9.87 4.90 -21.82
N SER A 50 -9.85 5.51 -20.64
CA SER A 50 -8.60 5.88 -19.96
C SER A 50 -8.22 4.86 -18.89
N ILE A 51 -6.93 4.82 -18.55
CA ILE A 51 -6.45 4.08 -17.38
C ILE A 51 -6.48 5.04 -16.20
N TYR A 52 -7.14 4.65 -15.12
CA TYR A 52 -7.19 5.40 -13.86
C TYR A 52 -6.30 4.71 -12.83
N ILE A 53 -5.61 5.49 -12.02
CA ILE A 53 -4.71 4.97 -10.99
C ILE A 53 -5.10 5.59 -9.66
N MET A 54 -5.40 4.73 -8.70
CA MET A 54 -5.71 5.10 -7.33
C MET A 54 -4.61 4.53 -6.43
N VAL A 55 -3.80 5.41 -5.84
CA VAL A 55 -2.75 5.01 -4.90
C VAL A 55 -3.23 5.34 -3.48
N VAL A 56 -3.34 4.29 -2.68
CA VAL A 56 -3.72 4.35 -1.28
C VAL A 56 -2.57 3.80 -0.48
N ALA A 57 -1.68 4.70 -0.08
CA ALA A 57 -0.47 4.41 0.67
C ALA A 57 -0.11 5.61 1.54
N GLU A 58 0.75 5.39 2.52
CA GLU A 58 1.31 6.45 3.36
C GLU A 58 2.60 7.01 2.75
N GLU A 59 2.93 8.26 3.06
CA GLU A 59 4.22 8.85 2.69
C GLU A 59 5.37 8.15 3.44
N PRO A 60 6.57 8.02 2.83
CA PRO A 60 6.96 8.50 1.50
C PRO A 60 6.65 7.52 0.35
N ILE A 61 6.08 6.35 0.64
CA ILE A 61 5.86 5.30 -0.36
C ILE A 61 4.84 5.72 -1.41
N LYS A 62 3.82 6.49 -1.01
CA LYS A 62 2.78 6.98 -1.91
C LYS A 62 3.36 7.71 -3.12
N GLY A 63 4.19 8.73 -2.90
CA GLY A 63 4.77 9.52 -4.01
C GLY A 63 5.63 8.67 -4.96
N GLU A 64 6.43 7.75 -4.43
CA GLU A 64 7.26 6.86 -5.25
C GLU A 64 6.40 5.85 -6.04
N LEU A 65 5.34 5.30 -5.45
CA LEU A 65 4.40 4.42 -6.16
C LEU A 65 3.66 5.16 -7.28
N GLU A 66 3.18 6.38 -7.02
CA GLU A 66 2.52 7.21 -8.04
C GLU A 66 3.46 7.47 -9.22
N LYS A 67 4.73 7.78 -8.94
CA LYS A 67 5.76 7.98 -9.95
C LYS A 67 6.02 6.70 -10.76
N LEU A 68 6.27 5.56 -10.11
CA LEU A 68 6.49 4.28 -10.79
C LEU A 68 5.33 3.89 -11.70
N LEU A 69 4.10 4.03 -11.20
CA LEU A 69 2.90 3.71 -11.95
C LEU A 69 2.69 4.67 -13.13
N LYS A 70 3.03 5.95 -12.97
CA LYS A 70 3.03 6.91 -14.08
C LYS A 70 4.12 6.67 -15.10
N GLU A 71 5.29 6.20 -14.70
CA GLU A 71 6.35 5.81 -15.63
C GLU A 71 5.90 4.63 -16.51
N LYS A 72 5.23 3.64 -15.92
CA LYS A 72 4.68 2.50 -16.66
C LYS A 72 3.44 2.86 -17.49
N PHE A 73 2.57 3.73 -16.97
CA PHE A 73 1.32 4.14 -17.59
C PHE A 73 1.28 5.67 -17.75
N PRO A 74 2.03 6.26 -18.71
CA PRO A 74 2.24 7.71 -18.80
C PRO A 74 0.96 8.52 -18.99
N ASN A 75 -0.02 7.95 -19.70
CA ASN A 75 -1.29 8.60 -20.02
C ASN A 75 -2.38 8.35 -18.96
N ALA A 76 -2.08 7.62 -17.89
CA ALA A 76 -3.09 7.29 -16.90
C ALA A 76 -3.49 8.51 -16.06
N VAL A 77 -4.71 8.56 -15.54
CA VAL A 77 -5.20 9.64 -14.68
C VAL A 77 -5.03 9.22 -13.22
N LEU A 78 -4.27 9.99 -12.44
CA LEU A 78 -4.17 9.79 -10.99
C LEU A 78 -5.46 10.29 -10.33
N LEU A 79 -6.04 9.45 -9.49
CA LEU A 79 -7.23 9.75 -8.72
C LEU A 79 -6.82 10.13 -7.30
N GLU A 80 -7.24 11.33 -6.87
CA GLU A 80 -6.96 11.82 -5.52
C GLU A 80 -7.87 11.20 -4.45
N ASN A 81 -9.03 10.68 -4.86
CA ASN A 81 -10.06 10.18 -3.95
C ASN A 81 -10.38 8.70 -4.22
N LYS A 82 -10.87 8.00 -3.19
CA LYS A 82 -11.37 6.62 -3.32
C LYS A 82 -12.59 6.60 -4.25
N VAL A 83 -12.52 5.78 -5.29
CA VAL A 83 -13.63 5.59 -6.24
C VAL A 83 -14.06 4.13 -6.31
N GLU A 84 -15.37 3.91 -6.41
CA GLU A 84 -15.92 2.57 -6.64
C GLU A 84 -15.91 2.15 -8.09
N LYS A 85 -16.04 3.12 -9.00
CA LYS A 85 -16.17 2.87 -10.43
C LYS A 85 -15.69 4.06 -11.26
N VAL A 86 -15.06 3.76 -12.39
CA VAL A 86 -14.68 4.70 -13.44
C VAL A 86 -15.11 4.17 -14.82
N ASN A 87 -15.15 5.05 -15.81
CA ASN A 87 -15.44 4.69 -17.20
C ASN A 87 -14.14 4.39 -17.97
N GLY A 88 -13.53 3.24 -17.70
CA GLY A 88 -12.24 2.84 -18.28
C GLY A 88 -11.61 1.70 -17.48
N SER A 89 -10.29 1.54 -17.57
CA SER A 89 -9.57 0.60 -16.71
C SER A 89 -9.15 1.28 -15.40
N LEU A 90 -9.07 0.52 -14.31
CA LEU A 90 -8.65 1.04 -13.00
C LEU A 90 -7.54 0.17 -12.41
N ILE A 91 -6.47 0.83 -11.97
CA ILE A 91 -5.41 0.27 -11.14
C ILE A 91 -5.59 0.83 -9.73
N VAL A 92 -5.64 -0.06 -8.74
CA VAL A 92 -5.67 0.28 -7.33
C VAL A 92 -4.41 -0.26 -6.69
N ALA A 93 -3.55 0.62 -6.19
CA ALA A 93 -2.36 0.27 -5.43
C ALA A 93 -2.62 0.56 -3.95
N TYR A 94 -2.78 -0.47 -3.15
CA TYR A 94 -3.11 -0.37 -1.73
C TYR A 94 -1.95 -0.88 -0.86
N PHE A 95 -1.29 0.02 -0.14
CA PHE A 95 -0.15 -0.26 0.73
C PHE A 95 -0.37 0.40 2.10
N PRO A 96 -1.26 -0.16 2.94
CA PRO A 96 -1.67 0.48 4.18
C PRO A 96 -0.63 0.37 5.29
N VAL A 97 0.29 -0.58 5.18
CA VAL A 97 1.27 -0.85 6.23
C VAL A 97 2.63 -0.41 5.73
N LEU A 98 3.15 0.63 6.37
CA LEU A 98 4.56 0.98 6.36
C LEU A 98 5.06 0.95 7.81
N LYS A 99 5.97 0.03 8.11
CA LYS A 99 6.68 0.01 9.40
C LYS A 99 8.13 0.36 9.17
N PHE A 100 8.59 1.39 9.86
CA PHE A 100 9.98 1.76 9.88
C PHE A 100 10.57 1.47 11.26
N ASN A 101 11.69 0.75 11.30
CA ASN A 101 12.42 0.48 12.52
C ASN A 101 13.90 0.80 12.34
N SER A 102 14.42 1.72 13.14
CA SER A 102 15.85 2.04 13.19
C SER A 102 16.47 1.48 14.46
N THR A 103 17.44 0.59 14.31
CA THR A 103 18.26 0.07 15.42
C THR A 103 19.68 0.63 15.37
N MET A 104 20.52 0.31 16.36
CA MET A 104 21.91 0.81 16.42
C MET A 104 22.72 0.53 15.14
N LEU A 105 22.49 -0.59 14.45
CA LEU A 105 23.32 -1.03 13.31
C LEU A 105 22.60 -1.01 11.96
N LYS A 106 21.27 -0.92 11.94
CA LYS A 106 20.46 -1.14 10.73
C LYS A 106 19.20 -0.29 10.74
N ASN A 107 18.75 0.05 9.54
CA ASN A 107 17.42 0.56 9.25
C ASN A 107 16.62 -0.58 8.61
N ILE A 108 15.38 -0.75 9.04
CA ILE A 108 14.49 -1.81 8.60
C ILE A 108 13.21 -1.13 8.12
N ALA A 109 12.74 -1.49 6.93
CA ALA A 109 11.43 -1.13 6.45
C ALA A 109 10.63 -2.40 6.14
N GLU A 110 9.37 -2.41 6.55
CA GLU A 110 8.43 -3.48 6.27
C GLU A 110 7.20 -2.87 5.60
N VAL A 111 6.79 -3.49 4.50
CA VAL A 111 5.67 -3.04 3.69
C VAL A 111 4.81 -4.24 3.33
N GLU A 112 3.50 -4.08 3.52
CA GLU A 112 2.50 -4.99 2.99
C GLU A 112 1.55 -4.22 2.08
N GLY A 113 1.35 -4.71 0.87
CA GLY A 113 0.43 -4.09 -0.07
C GLY A 113 0.12 -4.92 -1.29
N VAL A 114 -0.86 -4.47 -2.04
CA VAL A 114 -1.49 -5.19 -3.14
C VAL A 114 -1.82 -4.22 -4.27
N ILE A 115 -1.54 -4.62 -5.51
CA ILE A 115 -2.01 -3.93 -6.71
C ILE A 115 -3.11 -4.77 -7.36
N TYR A 116 -4.22 -4.11 -7.64
CA TYR A 116 -5.41 -4.64 -8.28
C TYR A 116 -5.63 -3.92 -9.61
N TYR A 117 -5.89 -4.66 -10.68
CA TYR A 117 -6.31 -4.11 -11.96
C TYR A 117 -7.69 -4.62 -12.37
N SER A 118 -8.53 -3.70 -12.81
CA SER A 118 -9.84 -3.96 -13.41
C SER A 118 -9.93 -3.34 -14.79
N ALA A 119 -10.11 -4.16 -15.83
CA ALA A 119 -10.29 -3.70 -17.19
C ALA A 119 -11.58 -2.85 -17.40
N TYR A 120 -12.57 -3.01 -16.53
CA TYR A 120 -13.85 -2.28 -16.58
C TYR A 120 -13.99 -1.25 -15.46
N GLY A 121 -12.89 -0.92 -14.80
CA GLY A 121 -12.83 0.25 -13.93
C GLY A 121 -13.57 0.09 -12.62
N ASN A 122 -13.83 -1.15 -12.19
CA ASN A 122 -14.62 -1.41 -11.01
C ASN A 122 -13.72 -1.73 -9.83
N ALA A 123 -13.77 -0.91 -8.79
CA ALA A 123 -12.98 -1.08 -7.58
C ALA A 123 -13.74 -1.80 -6.46
N LYS A 124 -15.07 -1.96 -6.56
CA LYS A 124 -15.90 -2.46 -5.44
C LYS A 124 -15.38 -3.74 -4.79
N PRO A 125 -15.00 -4.80 -5.52
CA PRO A 125 -14.49 -6.03 -4.90
C PRO A 125 -13.20 -5.78 -4.11
N MET A 126 -12.31 -4.94 -4.65
CA MET A 126 -11.06 -4.57 -4.00
C MET A 126 -11.31 -3.73 -2.73
N LEU A 127 -12.24 -2.79 -2.78
CA LEU A 127 -12.57 -1.95 -1.63
C LEU A 127 -13.20 -2.77 -0.50
N GLN A 128 -14.11 -3.69 -0.83
CA GLN A 128 -14.70 -4.61 0.15
C GLN A 128 -13.65 -5.53 0.77
N PHE A 129 -12.71 -6.02 -0.03
CA PHE A 129 -11.59 -6.81 0.48
C PHE A 129 -10.74 -6.02 1.46
N ILE A 130 -10.35 -4.79 1.09
CA ILE A 130 -9.54 -3.90 1.93
C ILE A 130 -10.24 -3.63 3.27
N GLU A 131 -11.55 -3.40 3.25
CA GLU A 131 -12.33 -3.15 4.46
C GLU A 131 -12.35 -4.34 5.42
N ARG A 132 -12.35 -5.57 4.88
CA ARG A 132 -12.34 -6.81 5.66
C ARG A 132 -10.94 -7.23 6.14
N HIS A 133 -9.92 -6.98 5.32
CA HIS A 133 -8.57 -7.52 5.49
C HIS A 133 -7.52 -6.42 5.60
N LYS A 134 -7.81 -5.37 6.38
CA LYS A 134 -6.88 -4.25 6.65
C LYS A 134 -5.50 -4.74 7.12
N GLU A 135 -5.47 -5.88 7.81
CA GLU A 135 -4.27 -6.58 8.26
C GLU A 135 -4.20 -7.96 7.57
N ASN A 136 -3.02 -8.36 7.08
CA ASN A 136 -2.78 -9.64 6.36
C ASN A 136 -3.39 -9.71 4.95
N LEU A 137 -3.25 -8.64 4.18
CA LEU A 137 -3.70 -8.57 2.79
C LEU A 137 -3.21 -9.74 1.95
N CYS A 138 -1.91 -10.07 2.01
CA CYS A 138 -1.34 -11.06 1.11
C CYS A 138 -1.84 -12.48 1.37
N GLU A 139 -2.16 -12.80 2.62
CA GLU A 139 -2.67 -14.11 3.03
C GLU A 139 -4.10 -14.34 2.53
N ASN A 140 -4.86 -13.27 2.29
CA ASN A 140 -6.27 -13.33 1.92
C ASN A 140 -6.52 -12.95 0.45
N THR A 141 -5.48 -12.79 -0.38
CA THR A 141 -5.60 -12.38 -1.80
C THR A 141 -6.52 -13.28 -2.64
N GLN A 142 -6.71 -14.54 -2.25
CA GLN A 142 -7.64 -15.46 -2.90
C GLN A 142 -9.11 -15.01 -2.73
N GLU A 143 -9.47 -14.43 -1.58
CA GLU A 143 -10.84 -13.92 -1.35
C GLU A 143 -11.15 -12.75 -2.30
N ILE A 144 -10.17 -11.91 -2.67
CA ILE A 144 -10.39 -10.86 -3.69
C ILE A 144 -10.84 -11.47 -5.00
N LYS A 145 -10.19 -12.56 -5.43
CA LYS A 145 -10.53 -13.25 -6.68
C LYS A 145 -11.94 -13.83 -6.59
N GLU A 146 -12.30 -14.44 -5.45
CA GLU A 146 -13.63 -14.98 -5.23
C GLU A 146 -14.70 -13.89 -5.21
N LEU A 147 -14.48 -12.79 -4.48
CA LEU A 147 -15.37 -11.62 -4.46
C LEU A 147 -15.54 -11.02 -5.85
N TYR A 148 -14.45 -10.92 -6.63
CA TYR A 148 -14.51 -10.45 -8.01
C TYR A 148 -15.37 -11.37 -8.88
N LEU A 149 -15.12 -12.68 -8.84
CA LEU A 149 -15.87 -13.67 -9.63
C LEU A 149 -17.35 -13.71 -9.24
N GLN A 150 -17.68 -13.60 -7.96
CA GLN A 150 -19.07 -13.56 -7.47
C GLN A 150 -19.79 -12.28 -7.88
N THR A 151 -19.10 -11.14 -7.80
CA THR A 151 -19.72 -9.84 -8.10
C THR A 151 -19.77 -9.59 -9.60
N PHE A 152 -18.83 -10.14 -10.36
CA PHE A 152 -18.67 -9.87 -11.79
C PHE A 152 -18.09 -11.05 -12.58
N SER A 153 -18.87 -12.12 -12.73
CA SER A 153 -18.52 -13.31 -13.53
C SER A 153 -18.08 -13.00 -14.96
N ASP A 154 -18.56 -11.88 -15.52
CA ASP A 154 -18.44 -11.56 -16.95
C ASP A 154 -17.38 -10.47 -17.24
N SER A 155 -16.69 -9.97 -16.20
CA SER A 155 -15.88 -8.72 -16.27
C SER A 155 -14.41 -8.91 -16.65
N GLY A 156 -14.06 -9.89 -17.48
CA GLY A 156 -12.72 -9.99 -18.07
C GLY A 156 -11.59 -10.27 -17.06
N SER A 157 -10.38 -9.77 -17.36
CA SER A 157 -9.13 -10.10 -16.66
C SER A 157 -8.92 -9.31 -15.37
N LEU A 158 -8.78 -10.04 -14.27
CA LEU A 158 -8.36 -9.57 -12.97
C LEU A 158 -6.87 -9.87 -12.77
N HIS A 159 -6.08 -8.85 -12.49
CA HIS A 159 -4.68 -9.02 -12.07
C HIS A 159 -4.49 -8.51 -10.66
N ILE A 160 -3.96 -9.38 -9.81
CA ILE A 160 -3.65 -9.08 -8.40
C ILE A 160 -2.22 -9.51 -8.15
N VAL A 161 -1.41 -8.57 -7.66
CA VAL A 161 -0.05 -8.82 -7.19
C VAL A 161 0.03 -8.34 -5.75
N CYS A 162 0.61 -9.14 -4.87
CA CYS A 162 0.77 -8.79 -3.46
C CYS A 162 2.22 -8.89 -3.02
N TRP A 163 2.62 -7.95 -2.16
CA TRP A 163 3.94 -7.82 -1.61
C TRP A 163 3.87 -7.85 -0.09
N LYS A 164 4.65 -8.74 0.52
CA LYS A 164 4.95 -8.74 1.96
C LYS A 164 6.46 -8.63 2.11
N LEU A 165 6.97 -7.40 2.02
CA LEU A 165 8.40 -7.11 1.92
C LEU A 165 8.96 -6.67 3.27
N LYS A 166 10.16 -7.17 3.59
CA LYS A 166 10.94 -6.79 4.76
C LYS A 166 12.39 -6.59 4.38
N VAL A 167 12.79 -5.33 4.27
CA VAL A 167 14.14 -4.95 3.85
C VAL A 167 14.95 -4.47 5.06
N LYS A 168 16.22 -4.87 5.11
CA LYS A 168 17.18 -4.49 6.15
C LYS A 168 18.42 -3.90 5.48
N VAL A 169 18.72 -2.64 5.77
CA VAL A 169 19.91 -1.95 5.26
C VAL A 169 20.78 -1.53 6.45
N GLY A 170 22.08 -1.82 6.38
CA GLY A 170 23.02 -1.41 7.43
C GLY A 170 23.23 0.11 7.42
N LYS A 171 23.37 0.75 8.58
CA LYS A 171 23.51 2.23 8.70
C LYS A 171 24.73 2.83 8.00
N LEU A 172 25.73 2.00 7.68
CA LEU A 172 26.92 2.42 6.93
C LEU A 172 26.68 2.45 5.41
N LYS A 173 25.60 1.82 4.92
CA LYS A 173 25.18 1.97 3.53
C LYS A 173 24.42 3.29 3.37
N ARG A 174 24.62 3.96 2.24
CA ARG A 174 23.93 5.21 1.89
C ARG A 174 22.48 5.00 1.43
N GLU A 175 22.12 3.76 1.15
CA GLU A 175 20.84 3.34 0.61
C GLU A 175 19.73 3.36 1.68
N SER A 176 18.53 3.83 1.34
CA SER A 176 17.37 3.72 2.21
C SER A 176 16.72 2.34 2.04
N PRO A 177 16.23 1.69 3.12
CA PRO A 177 15.45 0.47 2.97
C PRO A 177 14.13 0.69 2.20
N ILE A 178 13.64 1.94 2.11
CA ILE A 178 12.48 2.29 1.27
C ILE A 178 12.84 2.22 -0.21
N ASP A 179 13.98 2.78 -0.61
CA ASP A 179 14.41 2.79 -2.02
C ASP A 179 14.51 1.37 -2.57
N VAL A 180 15.03 0.43 -1.76
CA VAL A 180 15.12 -1.00 -2.12
C VAL A 180 13.73 -1.65 -2.23
N ILE A 181 12.76 -1.25 -1.39
CA ILE A 181 11.38 -1.73 -1.51
C ILE A 181 10.76 -1.24 -2.82
N ILE A 182 10.92 0.04 -3.13
CA ILE A 182 10.44 0.67 -4.37
C ILE A 182 11.09 0.01 -5.59
N GLU A 183 12.38 -0.27 -5.56
CA GLU A 183 13.09 -0.99 -6.63
C GLU A 183 12.53 -2.41 -6.84
N ASN A 184 12.26 -3.16 -5.77
CA ASN A 184 11.65 -4.49 -5.88
C ASN A 184 10.25 -4.41 -6.52
N ILE A 185 9.41 -3.47 -6.06
CA ILE A 185 8.08 -3.26 -6.63
C ILE A 185 8.19 -2.86 -8.10
N HIS A 186 9.13 -1.97 -8.44
CA HIS A 186 9.39 -1.55 -9.81
C HIS A 186 9.74 -2.73 -10.73
N ASN A 187 10.65 -3.60 -10.28
CA ASN A 187 11.07 -4.78 -11.03
C ASN A 187 9.90 -5.75 -11.29
N ASP A 188 9.04 -5.97 -10.29
CA ASP A 188 7.85 -6.81 -10.46
C ASP A 188 6.82 -6.13 -11.38
N LEU A 189 6.67 -4.81 -11.27
CA LEU A 189 5.79 -4.03 -12.12
C LEU A 189 6.21 -4.06 -13.59
N GLN A 190 7.48 -4.27 -13.94
CA GLN A 190 7.90 -4.39 -15.35
C GLN A 190 7.12 -5.48 -16.10
N ASN A 191 6.82 -6.59 -15.42
CA ASN A 191 6.06 -7.72 -15.98
C ASN A 191 4.55 -7.61 -15.79
N PHE A 192 4.06 -6.53 -15.17
CA PHE A 192 2.63 -6.30 -15.01
C PHE A 192 1.98 -6.03 -16.38
N PRO A 193 0.86 -6.67 -16.70
CA PRO A 193 0.23 -6.61 -18.02
C PRO A 193 -0.38 -5.24 -18.37
#